data_AF-A0A8T5RDR5-F1
#
_entry.id   AF-A0A8T5RDR5-F1
#
_cell.length_a   1.000
_cell.length_b   1.000
_cell.length_c   1.000
_cell.angle_alpha   90.00
_cell.angle_beta   90.00
_cell.angle_gamma   90.00
#
_symmetry.space_group_name_H-M   'P 1'
#
loop_
_entity.id
_entity.type
_entity.pdbx_description
1 polymer ?
#
loop_
_entity_poly.entity_id
_entity_poly.type
_entity_poly.pdbx_seq_one_letter_code
_entity_poly.pdbx_strand_id
1 'polypeptide(L)'
;MGKRKLKSKGSEEKSIEQFRAVIDNSTTLSMYNEKRRSVCIVRKNLAKDYDIEVDASEAPVLNKFSENPQPFESSMANLNILEEEVFPLIDAFKIVFGEEKELKLRSIKLAVGGSKNDYVSIREKDLIKYDVKPTLSGLKNFIKENDESILGFLDSEYVSEEGNVIYLKCEKRDVSDDIYSIKIKILASMQQRGYFLQQEHKYYGLQLFIIIESRKPNSNKLLEFLKELGIDWELIFFRRRLAIHDWTEIECQANPDNLKSYLRVKYDTLNYFDINNMIRLIVHNELPFNVADKMGSLLYKMKSERSFQLREKKNHGGSNYEENFQNRVTLRRTNSEDPVQSVDEYSLTLKKAEIAAAAKIACAYLGVPQEIEFDKDISDAEILKYQHELTNF
;
A
#
# COMPACT_ATOMS: atom_id res chain seq x y z
N MET A 1 38.86 10.12 -13.35
CA MET A 1 37.66 10.38 -12.51
C MET A 1 36.54 10.89 -13.39
N GLY A 2 35.64 10.00 -13.84
CA GLY A 2 34.53 10.36 -14.73
C GLY A 2 33.32 10.87 -13.93
N LYS A 3 32.89 12.12 -14.17
CA LYS A 3 31.66 12.69 -13.62
C LYS A 3 30.46 11.87 -14.10
N ARG A 4 29.79 11.15 -13.17
CA ARG A 4 28.48 10.53 -13.42
C ARG A 4 27.46 11.63 -13.71
N LYS A 5 26.98 11.72 -14.94
CA LYS A 5 25.77 12.48 -15.28
C LYS A 5 24.58 11.84 -14.57
N LEU A 6 23.92 12.60 -13.70
CA LEU A 6 22.58 12.29 -13.22
C LEU A 6 21.67 12.13 -14.43
N LYS A 7 21.04 10.96 -14.58
CA LYS A 7 20.05 10.72 -15.62
C LYS A 7 18.89 11.68 -15.41
N SER A 8 18.56 12.43 -16.45
CA SER A 8 17.34 13.22 -16.53
C SER A 8 16.13 12.34 -16.24
N LYS A 9 15.26 12.78 -15.33
CA LYS A 9 13.91 12.24 -15.18
C LYS A 9 13.16 12.54 -16.48
N GLY A 10 13.25 11.62 -17.42
CA GLY A 10 12.42 11.58 -18.60
C GLY A 10 10.98 11.28 -18.18
N SER A 11 10.11 12.21 -18.55
CA SER A 11 8.66 12.15 -18.54
C SER A 11 8.11 10.83 -19.08
N GLU A 12 7.48 10.07 -18.19
CA GLU A 12 6.32 9.18 -18.34
C GLU A 12 6.30 8.26 -17.11
N GLU A 13 5.94 8.82 -15.95
CA GLU A 13 5.44 7.98 -14.85
C GLU A 13 4.12 7.39 -15.34
N LYS A 14 4.18 6.23 -16.00
CA LYS A 14 2.99 5.38 -16.18
C LYS A 14 2.40 5.21 -14.79
N SER A 15 1.19 5.73 -14.61
CA SER A 15 0.40 5.60 -13.39
C SER A 15 0.53 4.16 -12.89
N ILE A 16 1.12 3.99 -11.70
CA ILE A 16 1.23 2.71 -11.03
C ILE A 16 -0.19 2.38 -10.58
N GLU A 17 -0.97 1.72 -11.44
CA GLU A 17 -2.22 1.13 -11.00
C GLU A 17 -1.87 0.03 -10.00
N GLN A 18 -2.25 0.25 -8.75
CA GLN A 18 -2.19 -0.71 -7.67
C GLN A 18 -3.61 -0.90 -7.13
N PHE A 19 -3.99 -2.15 -6.92
CA PHE A 19 -5.27 -2.54 -6.39
C PHE A 19 -5.09 -3.65 -5.36
N ARG A 20 -5.93 -3.65 -4.33
CA ARG A 20 -6.02 -4.73 -3.34
C ARG A 20 -7.48 -5.05 -3.07
N ALA A 21 -7.81 -6.33 -3.04
CA ALA A 21 -9.09 -6.87 -2.62
C ALA A 21 -8.90 -7.82 -1.43
N VAL A 22 -9.85 -7.76 -0.50
CA VAL A 22 -10.07 -8.83 0.48
C VAL A 22 -11.14 -9.75 -0.13
N ILE A 23 -10.79 -11.01 -0.34
CA ILE A 23 -11.70 -12.00 -0.94
C ILE A 23 -12.55 -12.63 0.16
N ASP A 24 -11.87 -13.08 1.23
CA ASP A 24 -12.47 -13.68 2.41
C ASP A 24 -11.62 -13.38 3.66
N ASN A 25 -11.91 -14.05 4.78
CA ASN A 25 -11.23 -13.83 6.06
C ASN A 25 -9.74 -14.17 6.06
N SER A 26 -9.26 -15.05 5.19
CA SER A 26 -7.86 -15.48 5.12
C SER A 26 -7.19 -15.13 3.78
N THR A 27 -7.95 -14.84 2.72
CA THR A 27 -7.45 -14.63 1.36
C THR A 27 -7.56 -13.18 0.90
N THR A 28 -6.46 -12.67 0.35
CA THR A 28 -6.34 -11.33 -0.22
C THR A 28 -5.73 -11.41 -1.62
N LEU A 29 -6.17 -10.53 -2.52
CA LEU A 29 -5.62 -10.40 -3.87
C LEU A 29 -5.06 -8.99 -4.04
N SER A 30 -3.87 -8.87 -4.58
CA SER A 30 -3.24 -7.58 -4.89
C SER A 30 -2.77 -7.60 -6.34
N MET A 31 -3.04 -6.53 -7.08
CA MET A 31 -2.57 -6.35 -8.45
C MET A 31 -1.81 -5.05 -8.55
N TYR A 32 -0.65 -5.06 -9.21
CA TYR A 32 0.06 -3.83 -9.52
C TYR A 32 0.83 -3.96 -10.84
N ASN A 33 1.03 -2.83 -11.51
CA ASN A 33 1.82 -2.78 -12.72
C ASN A 33 3.26 -2.37 -12.40
N GLU A 34 4.21 -3.26 -12.68
CA GLU A 34 5.63 -2.98 -12.54
C GLU A 34 6.29 -2.89 -13.93
N LYS A 35 6.63 -1.66 -14.36
CA LYS A 35 7.29 -1.35 -15.64
C LYS A 35 6.53 -1.85 -16.88
N ARG A 36 6.76 -3.12 -17.27
CA ARG A 36 6.22 -3.83 -18.44
C ARG A 36 5.46 -5.11 -18.06
N ARG A 37 5.27 -5.37 -16.76
CA ARG A 37 4.57 -6.55 -16.27
C ARG A 37 3.41 -6.12 -15.40
N SER A 38 2.34 -6.88 -15.45
CA SER A 38 1.28 -6.81 -14.45
C SER A 38 1.51 -7.96 -13.47
N VAL A 39 1.53 -7.66 -12.18
CA VAL A 39 1.78 -8.64 -11.13
C VAL A 39 0.49 -8.80 -10.35
N CYS A 40 -0.01 -10.04 -10.28
CA CYS A 40 -1.11 -10.43 -9.42
C CYS A 40 -0.54 -11.30 -8.29
N ILE A 41 -0.89 -10.98 -7.06
CA ILE A 41 -0.48 -11.71 -5.86
C ILE A 41 -1.73 -12.12 -5.12
N VAL A 42 -1.98 -13.43 -5.06
CA VAL A 42 -2.95 -14.03 -4.15
C VAL A 42 -2.19 -14.43 -2.90
N ARG A 43 -2.65 -13.96 -1.74
CA ARG A 43 -2.07 -14.22 -0.43
C ARG A 43 -3.12 -14.79 0.49
N LYS A 44 -2.89 -16.02 0.96
CA LYS A 44 -3.74 -16.72 1.94
C LYS A 44 -3.02 -16.85 3.28
N ASN A 45 -3.69 -16.47 4.36
CA ASN A 45 -3.17 -16.58 5.72
C ASN A 45 -3.47 -17.96 6.29
N LEU A 46 -2.45 -18.81 6.37
CA LEU A 46 -2.56 -20.19 6.82
C LEU A 46 -2.56 -20.31 8.35
N ALA A 47 -1.95 -19.36 9.05
CA ALA A 47 -1.86 -19.38 10.51
C ALA A 47 -3.20 -19.24 11.26
N LYS A 48 -4.31 -19.02 10.54
CA LYS A 48 -5.66 -19.05 11.12
C LYS A 48 -6.22 -20.47 11.22
N ASP A 49 -5.87 -21.30 10.24
CA ASP A 49 -6.53 -22.57 9.97
C ASP A 49 -5.61 -23.77 10.29
N TYR A 50 -4.29 -23.54 10.37
CA TYR A 50 -3.28 -24.57 10.59
C TYR A 50 -2.30 -24.19 11.70
N ASP A 51 -1.96 -25.18 12.51
CA ASP A 51 -0.93 -25.07 13.54
C ASP A 51 0.47 -25.22 12.96
N ILE A 52 1.41 -24.49 13.57
CA ILE A 52 2.83 -24.57 13.28
C ILE A 52 3.53 -24.86 14.59
N GLU A 53 4.35 -25.88 14.58
CA GLU A 53 5.16 -26.22 15.72
C GLU A 53 6.49 -25.52 15.62
N VAL A 54 6.87 -24.89 16.71
CA VAL A 54 8.03 -24.03 16.81
C VAL A 54 8.90 -24.59 17.91
N ASP A 55 10.10 -24.98 17.53
CA ASP A 55 11.14 -25.36 18.48
C ASP A 55 12.21 -24.27 18.49
N ALA A 56 12.26 -23.55 19.62
CA ALA A 56 13.23 -22.49 19.81
C ALA A 56 14.59 -23.11 20.11
N SER A 57 15.57 -22.88 19.22
CA SER A 57 16.94 -23.34 19.42
C SER A 57 17.89 -22.17 19.67
N GLU A 58 19.03 -22.45 20.30
CA GLU A 58 20.11 -21.47 20.30
C GLU A 58 20.60 -21.26 18.87
N ALA A 59 21.03 -20.05 18.52
CA ALA A 59 21.55 -19.75 17.18
C ALA A 59 22.58 -20.82 16.77
N PRO A 60 22.37 -21.54 15.64
CA PRO A 60 23.21 -22.67 15.27
C PRO A 60 24.68 -22.30 15.32
N VAL A 61 25.51 -23.09 16.00
CA VAL A 61 26.97 -22.87 16.06
C VAL A 61 27.56 -22.79 14.64
N LEU A 62 26.95 -23.49 13.69
CA LEU A 62 27.22 -23.44 12.26
C LEU A 62 27.13 -22.03 11.66
N ASN A 63 26.30 -21.13 12.20
CA ASN A 63 26.19 -19.75 11.75
C ASN A 63 27.46 -18.94 12.00
N LYS A 64 28.33 -19.37 12.92
CA LYS A 64 29.65 -18.76 13.11
C LYS A 64 30.60 -19.02 11.95
N PHE A 65 30.29 -20.01 11.11
CA PHE A 65 31.16 -20.51 10.04
C PHE A 65 30.51 -20.47 8.65
N SER A 66 29.24 -20.09 8.54
CA SER A 66 28.47 -20.08 7.29
C SER A 66 28.26 -18.65 6.78
N GLU A 67 28.49 -18.42 5.48
CA GLU A 67 28.10 -17.18 4.80
C GLU A 67 26.57 -16.99 4.75
N ASN A 68 25.82 -18.11 4.83
CA ASN A 68 24.36 -18.12 4.87
C ASN A 68 23.90 -18.60 6.25
N PRO A 69 23.49 -17.69 7.16
CA PRO A 69 23.05 -18.08 8.50
C PRO A 69 21.75 -18.90 8.41
N GLN A 70 21.72 -20.01 9.15
CA GLN A 70 20.51 -20.78 9.42
C GLN A 70 19.64 -20.04 10.45
N PRO A 71 18.32 -20.21 10.39
CA PRO A 71 17.44 -19.62 11.41
C PRO A 71 17.76 -20.18 12.81
N PHE A 72 17.51 -19.36 13.82
CA PHE A 72 17.71 -19.72 15.24
C PHE A 72 16.54 -20.54 15.79
N GLU A 73 15.39 -20.53 15.14
CA GLU A 73 14.24 -21.37 15.49
C GLU A 73 14.03 -22.37 14.35
N SER A 74 13.81 -23.65 14.68
CA SER A 74 13.32 -24.62 13.71
C SER A 74 11.82 -24.75 13.88
N SER A 75 11.12 -24.94 12.77
CA SER A 75 9.67 -25.09 12.81
C SER A 75 9.21 -26.16 11.85
N MET A 76 8.13 -26.82 12.24
CA MET A 76 7.47 -27.85 11.47
C MET A 76 6.05 -27.41 11.17
N ALA A 77 5.74 -27.28 9.89
CA ALA A 77 4.41 -27.02 9.39
C ALA A 77 3.72 -28.35 9.05
N ASN A 78 2.42 -28.42 9.38
CA ASN A 78 1.59 -29.60 9.14
C ASN A 78 1.50 -29.94 7.65
N LEU A 79 1.70 -31.22 7.31
CA LEU A 79 1.62 -31.73 5.95
C LEU A 79 0.29 -31.42 5.25
N ASN A 80 -0.83 -31.36 5.99
CA ASN A 80 -2.16 -31.02 5.47
C ASN A 80 -2.18 -29.70 4.70
N ILE A 81 -1.30 -28.75 5.02
CA ILE A 81 -1.17 -27.50 4.25
C ILE A 81 -0.79 -27.79 2.79
N LEU A 82 0.12 -28.74 2.55
CA LEU A 82 0.47 -29.11 1.18
C LEU A 82 -0.71 -29.77 0.47
N GLU A 83 -1.45 -30.63 1.18
CA GLU A 83 -2.54 -31.41 0.63
C GLU A 83 -3.78 -30.58 0.29
N GLU A 84 -4.18 -29.70 1.19
CA GLU A 84 -5.42 -28.93 1.10
C GLU A 84 -5.22 -27.59 0.38
N GLU A 85 -4.03 -26.99 0.45
CA GLU A 85 -3.79 -25.63 -0.07
C GLU A 85 -2.88 -25.59 -1.30
N VAL A 86 -1.88 -26.47 -1.38
CA VAL A 86 -0.86 -26.41 -2.44
C VAL A 86 -1.16 -27.38 -3.58
N PHE A 87 -1.51 -28.62 -3.29
CA PHE A 87 -1.74 -29.64 -4.31
C PHE A 87 -2.96 -29.37 -5.20
N PRO A 88 -4.06 -28.73 -4.74
CA PRO A 88 -5.14 -28.33 -5.63
C PRO A 88 -4.69 -27.32 -6.70
N LEU A 89 -3.62 -26.56 -6.44
CA LEU A 89 -3.04 -25.63 -7.41
C LEU A 89 -2.43 -26.36 -8.62
N ILE A 90 -2.05 -27.63 -8.48
CA ILE A 90 -1.57 -28.45 -9.61
C ILE A 90 -2.70 -28.62 -10.62
N ASP A 91 -3.89 -28.96 -10.13
CA ASP A 91 -5.04 -29.27 -10.98
C ASP A 91 -5.54 -28.00 -11.66
N ALA A 92 -5.69 -26.90 -10.92
CA ALA A 92 -6.01 -25.58 -11.47
C ALA A 92 -4.98 -25.12 -12.54
N PHE A 93 -3.69 -25.38 -12.30
CA PHE A 93 -2.64 -25.01 -13.24
C PHE A 93 -2.71 -25.83 -14.54
N LYS A 94 -2.95 -27.14 -14.44
CA LYS A 94 -3.08 -28.03 -15.61
C LYS A 94 -4.31 -27.69 -16.45
N ILE A 95 -5.45 -27.41 -15.80
CA ILE A 95 -6.70 -27.03 -16.48
C ILE A 95 -6.50 -25.80 -17.37
N VAL A 96 -5.80 -24.76 -16.88
CA VAL A 96 -5.66 -23.48 -17.60
C VAL A 96 -4.48 -23.47 -18.58
N PHE A 97 -3.37 -24.12 -18.23
CA PHE A 97 -2.11 -23.97 -18.97
C PHE A 97 -1.69 -25.20 -19.79
N GLY A 98 -2.37 -26.34 -19.63
CA GLY A 98 -2.09 -27.61 -20.29
C GLY A 98 -1.38 -28.62 -19.38
N GLU A 99 -1.63 -29.92 -19.59
CA GLU A 99 -1.07 -31.01 -18.79
C GLU A 99 0.45 -31.15 -18.93
N GLU A 100 0.98 -30.78 -20.10
CA GLU A 100 2.41 -30.81 -20.40
C GLU A 100 3.24 -29.80 -19.60
N LYS A 101 2.60 -28.86 -18.89
CA LYS A 101 3.30 -27.86 -18.07
C LYS A 101 3.21 -28.21 -16.60
N GLU A 102 4.37 -28.21 -15.95
CA GLU A 102 4.49 -28.42 -14.51
C GLU A 102 5.23 -27.28 -13.81
N LEU A 103 4.82 -27.02 -12.56
CA LEU A 103 5.53 -26.14 -11.63
C LEU A 103 6.78 -26.86 -11.11
N LYS A 104 7.95 -26.24 -11.32
CA LYS A 104 9.22 -26.82 -10.85
C LYS A 104 9.36 -26.57 -9.35
N LEU A 105 9.71 -27.63 -8.62
CA LEU A 105 10.05 -27.55 -7.20
C LEU A 105 11.46 -26.95 -7.07
N ARG A 106 11.58 -25.84 -6.33
CA ARG A 106 12.86 -25.16 -6.12
C ARG A 106 13.43 -25.36 -4.74
N SER A 107 12.59 -25.38 -3.71
CA SER A 107 13.00 -25.56 -2.33
C SER A 107 11.85 -26.17 -1.55
N ILE A 108 12.19 -27.20 -0.79
CA ILE A 108 11.38 -27.80 0.27
C ILE A 108 12.31 -28.59 1.18
N LYS A 109 11.96 -28.71 2.46
CA LYS A 109 12.64 -29.59 3.40
C LYS A 109 11.58 -30.40 4.14
N LEU A 110 11.57 -31.71 3.96
CA LEU A 110 10.63 -32.63 4.62
C LEU A 110 11.26 -33.23 5.87
N ALA A 111 10.46 -33.44 6.91
CA ALA A 111 10.83 -34.22 8.09
C ALA A 111 10.30 -35.65 7.91
N VAL A 112 11.21 -36.62 7.83
CA VAL A 112 10.87 -38.04 7.63
C VAL A 112 11.38 -38.85 8.81
N GLY A 113 10.50 -39.56 9.50
CA GLY A 113 10.86 -40.30 10.72
C GLY A 113 9.66 -40.81 11.49
N GLY A 114 9.94 -41.41 12.65
CA GLY A 114 8.90 -42.00 13.51
C GLY A 114 8.32 -41.03 14.53
N SER A 115 9.02 -39.94 14.86
CA SER A 115 8.53 -38.94 15.82
C SER A 115 9.19 -37.57 15.65
N LYS A 116 8.63 -36.56 16.29
CA LYS A 116 9.17 -35.19 16.29
C LYS A 116 10.57 -35.05 16.88
N ASN A 117 10.98 -36.01 17.70
CA ASN A 117 12.31 -36.05 18.30
C ASN A 117 13.25 -37.03 17.57
N ASP A 118 12.74 -37.73 16.56
CA ASP A 118 13.47 -38.77 15.82
C ASP A 118 13.05 -38.74 14.34
N TYR A 119 13.64 -37.80 13.62
CA TYR A 119 13.47 -37.64 12.18
C TYR A 119 14.75 -37.20 11.49
N VAL A 120 14.82 -37.47 10.19
CA VAL A 120 15.84 -36.96 9.28
C VAL A 120 15.21 -35.97 8.31
N SER A 121 15.99 -35.00 7.85
CA SER A 121 15.50 -34.02 6.86
C SER A 121 15.86 -34.44 5.44
N ILE A 122 14.87 -34.47 4.56
CA ILE A 122 15.06 -34.68 3.11
C ILE A 122 14.86 -33.34 2.40
N ARG A 123 15.83 -32.93 1.56
CA ARG A 123 15.72 -31.71 0.75
C ARG A 123 15.42 -32.02 -0.71
N GLU A 124 15.15 -30.99 -1.51
CA GLU A 124 14.88 -31.13 -2.94
C GLU A 124 15.98 -31.87 -3.71
N LYS A 125 17.26 -31.70 -3.32
CA LYS A 125 18.38 -32.42 -3.94
C LYS A 125 18.39 -33.91 -3.62
N ASP A 126 17.90 -34.28 -2.45
CA ASP A 126 17.83 -35.68 -2.03
C ASP A 126 16.65 -36.37 -2.71
N LEU A 127 15.50 -35.70 -2.84
CA LEU A 127 14.37 -36.17 -3.65
C LEU A 127 14.80 -36.55 -5.09
N ILE A 128 15.63 -35.71 -5.73
CA ILE A 128 16.17 -36.01 -7.07
C ILE A 128 17.04 -37.26 -7.07
N LYS A 129 17.83 -37.52 -6.01
CA LYS A 129 18.64 -38.75 -5.90
C LYS A 129 17.77 -40.00 -5.76
N TYR A 130 16.58 -39.86 -5.18
CA TYR A 130 15.57 -40.91 -5.07
C TYR A 130 14.65 -41.00 -6.32
N ASP A 131 15.07 -40.44 -7.46
CA ASP A 131 14.33 -40.46 -8.73
C ASP A 131 12.96 -39.76 -8.68
N VAL A 132 12.75 -38.88 -7.69
CA VAL A 132 11.57 -38.03 -7.63
C VAL A 132 11.74 -36.87 -8.61
N LYS A 133 10.78 -36.72 -9.54
CA LYS A 133 10.77 -35.59 -10.47
C LYS A 133 10.75 -34.27 -9.68
N PRO A 134 11.61 -33.28 -10.00
CA PRO A 134 11.69 -32.01 -9.28
C PRO A 134 10.56 -31.05 -9.66
N THR A 135 9.32 -31.52 -9.51
CA THR A 135 8.08 -30.81 -9.82
C THR A 135 7.09 -30.95 -8.68
N LEU A 136 6.12 -30.04 -8.62
CA LEU A 136 5.10 -30.08 -7.57
C LEU A 136 4.25 -31.36 -7.66
N SER A 137 4.00 -31.89 -8.86
CA SER A 137 3.40 -33.21 -9.07
C SER A 137 4.26 -34.34 -8.50
N GLY A 138 5.58 -34.30 -8.75
CA GLY A 138 6.51 -35.30 -8.22
C GLY A 138 6.53 -35.31 -6.70
N LEU A 139 6.49 -34.13 -6.07
CA LEU A 139 6.36 -34.01 -4.63
C LEU A 139 5.05 -34.59 -4.09
N LYS A 140 3.91 -34.31 -4.74
CA LYS A 140 2.60 -34.88 -4.38
C LYS A 140 2.63 -36.40 -4.39
N ASN A 141 3.23 -36.99 -5.43
CA ASN A 141 3.33 -38.46 -5.55
C ASN A 141 4.24 -39.05 -4.45
N PHE A 142 5.41 -38.44 -4.22
CA PHE A 142 6.33 -38.87 -3.18
C PHE A 142 5.67 -38.86 -1.79
N ILE A 143 4.93 -37.79 -1.47
CA ILE A 143 4.24 -37.69 -0.19
C ILE A 143 3.16 -38.77 -0.07
N LYS A 144 2.33 -38.96 -1.09
CA LYS A 144 1.29 -40.00 -1.07
C LYS A 144 1.83 -41.42 -0.90
N GLU A 145 2.99 -41.70 -1.47
CA GLU A 145 3.65 -43.01 -1.34
C GLU A 145 4.28 -43.23 0.04
N ASN A 146 4.54 -42.16 0.80
CA ASN A 146 5.30 -42.19 2.06
C ASN A 146 4.60 -41.46 3.22
N ASP A 147 3.28 -41.24 3.13
CA ASP A 147 2.45 -40.48 4.08
C ASP A 147 2.78 -40.81 5.54
N GLU A 148 2.76 -42.10 5.88
CA GLU A 148 2.98 -42.59 7.26
C GLU A 148 4.35 -42.21 7.85
N SER A 149 5.34 -41.92 7.02
CA SER A 149 6.71 -41.60 7.45
C SER A 149 7.02 -40.10 7.43
N ILE A 150 6.16 -39.27 6.84
CA ILE A 150 6.41 -37.83 6.69
C ILE A 150 5.66 -37.08 7.79
N LEU A 151 6.40 -36.54 8.75
CA LEU A 151 5.84 -35.83 9.89
C LEU A 151 5.34 -34.43 9.53
N GLY A 152 5.93 -33.82 8.50
CA GLY A 152 5.63 -32.46 8.07
C GLY A 152 6.75 -31.88 7.23
N PHE A 153 6.72 -30.56 7.03
CA PHE A 153 7.77 -29.84 6.30
C PHE A 153 8.33 -28.68 7.12
N LEU A 154 9.62 -28.45 6.95
CA LEU A 154 10.44 -27.59 7.78
C LEU A 154 10.81 -26.28 7.05
N ASP A 155 11.36 -25.35 7.82
CA ASP A 155 12.06 -24.19 7.31
C ASP A 155 13.23 -24.60 6.38
N SER A 156 13.23 -24.10 5.14
CA SER A 156 14.18 -24.49 4.09
C SER A 156 15.27 -23.44 3.88
N GLU A 157 14.88 -22.17 3.75
CA GLU A 157 15.76 -21.05 3.39
C GLU A 157 15.39 -19.81 4.22
N TYR A 158 16.38 -19.16 4.84
CA TYR A 158 16.20 -17.87 5.51
C TYR A 158 16.69 -16.73 4.61
N VAL A 159 15.81 -15.78 4.31
CA VAL A 159 16.10 -14.56 3.53
C VAL A 159 16.30 -13.42 4.51
N SER A 160 17.56 -13.18 4.87
CA SER A 160 17.97 -12.21 5.89
C SER A 160 17.56 -10.77 5.57
N GLU A 161 17.62 -10.37 4.30
CA GLU A 161 17.25 -9.02 3.83
C GLU A 161 15.77 -8.69 4.08
N GLU A 162 14.90 -9.69 4.01
CA GLU A 162 13.45 -9.53 4.15
C GLU A 162 12.93 -9.99 5.53
N GLY A 163 13.78 -10.66 6.33
CA GLY A 163 13.38 -11.31 7.56
C GLY A 163 12.38 -12.44 7.35
N ASN A 164 12.43 -13.13 6.21
CA ASN A 164 11.47 -14.17 5.84
C ASN A 164 12.11 -15.57 5.92
N VAL A 165 11.34 -16.54 6.39
CA VAL A 165 11.66 -17.97 6.31
C VAL A 165 10.79 -18.62 5.24
N ILE A 166 11.42 -19.29 4.28
CA ILE A 166 10.78 -20.01 3.19
C ILE A 166 10.66 -21.48 3.57
N TYR A 167 9.44 -22.01 3.46
CA TYR A 167 9.16 -23.44 3.65
C TYR A 167 9.04 -24.18 2.32
N LEU A 168 8.35 -23.55 1.36
CA LEU A 168 8.12 -24.09 0.04
C LEU A 168 8.35 -23.00 -1.01
N LYS A 169 8.98 -23.37 -2.12
CA LYS A 169 9.10 -22.53 -3.31
C LYS A 169 8.96 -23.37 -4.57
N CYS A 170 7.96 -23.04 -5.38
CA CYS A 170 7.75 -23.59 -6.71
C CYS A 170 7.68 -22.46 -7.73
N GLU A 171 8.20 -22.69 -8.94
CA GLU A 171 8.06 -21.72 -10.02
C GLU A 171 7.96 -22.36 -11.40
N LYS A 172 7.29 -21.66 -12.31
CA LYS A 172 7.37 -21.90 -13.75
C LYS A 172 7.48 -20.55 -14.45
N ARG A 173 8.47 -20.44 -15.34
CA ARG A 173 8.65 -19.30 -16.24
C ARG A 173 8.17 -19.66 -17.64
N ASP A 174 7.82 -18.64 -18.40
CA ASP A 174 7.27 -18.69 -19.74
C ASP A 174 6.11 -19.70 -19.82
N VAL A 175 5.12 -19.48 -18.96
CA VAL A 175 3.94 -20.35 -18.83
C VAL A 175 3.08 -20.26 -20.09
N SER A 176 2.91 -19.05 -20.62
CA SER A 176 2.20 -18.79 -21.88
C SER A 176 2.70 -17.49 -22.52
N ASP A 177 2.17 -17.16 -23.70
CA ASP A 177 2.52 -15.91 -24.39
C ASP A 177 2.19 -14.67 -23.55
N ASP A 178 1.16 -14.75 -22.71
CA ASP A 178 0.71 -13.67 -21.84
C ASP A 178 1.21 -13.80 -20.40
N ILE A 179 1.44 -15.01 -19.90
CA ILE A 179 1.88 -15.25 -18.52
C ILE A 179 3.38 -15.54 -18.51
N TYR A 180 4.15 -14.57 -18.00
CA TYR A 180 5.60 -14.67 -17.89
C TYR A 180 6.02 -15.66 -16.82
N SER A 181 5.43 -15.64 -15.62
CA SER A 181 5.77 -16.62 -14.60
C SER A 181 4.67 -16.80 -13.56
N ILE A 182 4.60 -17.99 -13.00
CA ILE A 182 3.82 -18.30 -11.80
C ILE A 182 4.78 -18.83 -10.75
N LYS A 183 4.71 -18.27 -9.54
CA LYS A 183 5.49 -18.67 -8.37
C LYS A 183 4.55 -18.98 -7.22
N ILE A 184 4.77 -20.09 -6.55
CA ILE A 184 4.06 -20.47 -5.34
C ILE A 184 5.08 -20.50 -4.22
N LYS A 185 4.80 -19.80 -3.12
CA LYS A 185 5.68 -19.76 -1.95
C LYS A 185 4.88 -19.93 -0.67
N ILE A 186 5.43 -20.69 0.28
CA ILE A 186 4.99 -20.66 1.67
C ILE A 186 6.07 -19.94 2.46
N LEU A 187 5.70 -18.84 3.11
CA LEU A 187 6.59 -17.94 3.82
C LEU A 187 6.05 -17.67 5.22
N ALA A 188 6.93 -17.58 6.20
CA ALA A 188 6.64 -16.95 7.49
C ALA A 188 7.58 -15.76 7.69
N SER A 189 7.08 -14.70 8.33
CA SER A 189 7.92 -13.56 8.69
C SER A 189 8.52 -13.81 10.06
N MET A 190 9.85 -13.78 10.14
CA MET A 190 10.55 -13.65 11.40
C MET A 190 10.64 -12.16 11.73
N GLN A 191 9.53 -11.58 12.20
CA GLN A 191 9.62 -10.26 12.83
C GLN A 191 10.44 -10.42 14.11
N GLN A 192 11.72 -10.04 14.05
CA GLN A 192 12.45 -9.59 15.22
C GLN A 192 11.74 -8.34 15.75
N ARG A 193 10.77 -8.53 16.65
CA ARG A 193 10.51 -7.47 17.62
C ARG A 193 11.80 -7.35 18.42
N GLY A 194 12.43 -6.18 18.36
CA GLY A 194 13.54 -5.85 19.22
C GLY A 194 13.08 -5.87 20.67
N TYR A 195 13.05 -7.05 21.30
CA TYR A 195 13.03 -7.29 22.73
C TYR A 195 13.45 -8.74 22.95
N PHE A 196 14.71 -8.91 23.36
CA PHE A 196 15.30 -10.12 23.94
C PHE A 196 14.57 -10.64 25.21
N LEU A 197 13.32 -10.23 25.48
CA LEU A 197 12.68 -10.25 26.80
C LEU A 197 11.19 -10.64 26.83
N GLN A 198 10.57 -11.07 25.74
CA GLN A 198 9.20 -11.63 25.82
C GLN A 198 9.27 -13.15 25.98
N GLN A 199 8.69 -13.68 27.07
CA GLN A 199 8.70 -15.10 27.43
C GLN A 199 7.90 -16.02 26.46
N GLU A 200 7.20 -15.46 25.47
CA GLU A 200 6.49 -16.23 24.45
C GLU A 200 6.90 -15.73 23.05
N HIS A 201 7.72 -16.51 22.34
CA HIS A 201 7.96 -16.33 20.92
C HIS A 201 6.86 -17.10 20.16
N LYS A 202 6.12 -16.43 19.26
CA LYS A 202 5.19 -17.09 18.34
C LYS A 202 5.59 -16.76 16.92
N TYR A 203 5.69 -17.78 16.07
CA TYR A 203 5.83 -17.58 14.63
C TYR A 203 4.59 -16.83 14.14
N TYR A 204 4.78 -15.61 13.65
CA TYR A 204 3.66 -14.84 13.12
C TYR A 204 3.48 -15.11 11.63
N GLY A 205 2.34 -15.73 11.31
CA GLY A 205 1.69 -15.63 10.01
C GLY A 205 2.37 -16.42 8.89
N LEU A 206 2.30 -17.75 8.94
CA LEU A 206 2.52 -18.58 7.76
C LEU A 206 1.50 -18.22 6.69
N GLN A 207 2.02 -17.92 5.51
CA GLN A 207 1.25 -17.39 4.40
C GLN A 207 1.61 -18.15 3.12
N LEU A 208 0.58 -18.54 2.39
CA LEU A 208 0.70 -19.02 1.02
C LEU A 208 0.60 -17.83 0.07
N PHE A 209 1.59 -17.69 -0.81
CA PHE A 209 1.64 -16.69 -1.86
C PHE A 209 1.61 -17.37 -3.23
N ILE A 210 0.66 -16.98 -4.06
CA ILE A 210 0.60 -17.31 -5.48
C ILE A 210 0.86 -16.01 -6.24
N ILE A 211 2.06 -15.90 -6.83
CA ILE A 211 2.53 -14.71 -7.54
C ILE A 211 2.50 -15.01 -9.03
N ILE A 212 1.68 -14.26 -9.76
CA ILE A 212 1.45 -14.40 -11.20
C ILE A 212 1.96 -13.13 -11.87
N GLU A 213 2.99 -13.26 -12.69
CA GLU A 213 3.53 -12.16 -13.50
C GLU A 213 3.04 -12.34 -14.94
N SER A 214 2.23 -11.39 -15.42
CA SER A 214 1.78 -11.34 -16.80
C SER A 214 2.48 -10.25 -17.60
N ARG A 215 2.61 -10.47 -18.90
CA ARG A 215 3.20 -9.51 -19.86
C ARG A 215 2.21 -8.37 -20.20
N LYS A 216 0.92 -8.58 -19.97
CA LYS A 216 -0.16 -7.61 -20.16
C LYS A 216 -1.11 -7.63 -18.96
N PRO A 217 -1.69 -6.49 -18.57
CA PRO A 217 -2.73 -6.47 -17.54
C PRO A 217 -3.96 -7.25 -18.00
N ASN A 218 -4.67 -7.87 -17.05
CA ASN A 218 -5.96 -8.55 -17.26
C ASN A 218 -5.97 -9.57 -18.41
N SER A 219 -4.91 -10.37 -18.56
CA SER A 219 -4.89 -11.46 -19.55
C SER A 219 -6.01 -12.47 -19.27
N ASN A 220 -6.66 -12.98 -20.32
CA ASN A 220 -7.70 -14.01 -20.18
C ASN A 220 -7.22 -15.22 -19.37
N LYS A 221 -5.97 -15.68 -19.60
CA LYS A 221 -5.40 -16.81 -18.85
C LYS A 221 -5.17 -16.51 -17.37
N LEU A 222 -4.90 -15.25 -17.02
CA LEU A 222 -4.84 -14.84 -15.62
C LEU A 222 -6.23 -14.96 -14.98
N LEU A 223 -7.26 -14.45 -15.67
CA LEU A 223 -8.63 -14.42 -15.18
C LEU A 223 -9.23 -15.84 -15.07
N GLU A 224 -8.97 -16.70 -16.06
CA GLU A 224 -9.30 -18.14 -16.02
C GLU A 224 -8.61 -18.82 -14.83
N PHE A 225 -7.32 -18.57 -14.62
CA PHE A 225 -6.61 -19.14 -13.47
C PHE A 225 -7.16 -18.66 -12.13
N LEU A 226 -7.50 -17.37 -11.99
CA LEU A 226 -8.16 -16.87 -10.78
C LEU A 226 -9.51 -17.56 -10.54
N LYS A 227 -10.29 -17.80 -11.61
CA LYS A 227 -11.56 -18.52 -11.52
C LYS A 227 -11.38 -19.96 -11.05
N GLU A 228 -10.40 -20.69 -11.58
CA GLU A 228 -10.05 -22.05 -11.13
C GLU A 228 -9.54 -22.08 -9.68
N LEU A 229 -8.97 -20.98 -9.17
CA LEU A 229 -8.64 -20.80 -7.76
C LEU A 229 -9.86 -20.46 -6.87
N GLY A 230 -11.07 -20.42 -7.44
CA GLY A 230 -12.29 -20.04 -6.73
C GLY A 230 -12.42 -18.54 -6.47
N ILE A 231 -11.63 -17.70 -7.15
CA ILE A 231 -11.65 -16.25 -6.98
C ILE A 231 -12.58 -15.65 -8.02
N ASP A 232 -13.71 -15.09 -7.57
CA ASP A 232 -14.65 -14.35 -8.41
C ASP A 232 -14.08 -12.97 -8.76
N TRP A 233 -13.16 -12.97 -9.73
CA TRP A 233 -12.54 -11.75 -10.24
C TRP A 233 -13.59 -10.84 -10.87
N GLU A 234 -14.65 -11.38 -11.49
CA GLU A 234 -15.70 -10.56 -12.11
C GLU A 234 -16.38 -9.69 -11.07
N LEU A 235 -16.77 -10.25 -9.93
CA LEU A 235 -17.33 -9.49 -8.82
C LEU A 235 -16.33 -8.48 -8.23
N ILE A 236 -15.05 -8.83 -8.15
CA ILE A 236 -14.00 -7.91 -7.65
C ILE A 236 -13.85 -6.72 -8.61
N PHE A 237 -13.72 -6.97 -9.91
CA PHE A 237 -13.62 -5.93 -10.93
C PHE A 237 -14.92 -5.16 -11.08
N PHE A 238 -16.07 -5.81 -10.92
CA PHE A 238 -17.37 -5.17 -10.88
C PHE A 238 -17.47 -4.27 -9.66
N ARG A 239 -17.10 -4.69 -8.44
CA ARG A 239 -17.02 -3.82 -7.26
C ARG A 239 -16.06 -2.66 -7.46
N ARG A 240 -14.91 -2.90 -8.12
CA ARG A 240 -13.95 -1.85 -8.49
C ARG A 240 -14.53 -0.86 -9.52
N ARG A 241 -15.35 -1.33 -10.48
CA ARG A 241 -15.93 -0.53 -11.56
C ARG A 241 -17.26 0.13 -11.17
N LEU A 242 -18.02 -0.51 -10.28
CA LEU A 242 -19.22 -0.05 -9.59
C LEU A 242 -18.89 0.73 -8.31
N ALA A 243 -17.62 0.90 -7.95
CA ALA A 243 -17.17 2.04 -7.17
C ALA A 243 -17.38 3.31 -8.01
N ILE A 244 -18.65 3.55 -8.31
CA ILE A 244 -19.28 4.74 -8.81
C ILE A 244 -19.27 5.67 -7.60
N HIS A 245 -18.44 6.72 -7.71
CA HIS A 245 -18.14 7.77 -6.72
C HIS A 245 -17.15 7.38 -5.60
N ASP A 246 -15.88 7.67 -5.92
CA ASP A 246 -14.75 8.04 -5.06
C ASP A 246 -14.75 7.42 -3.65
N TRP A 247 -13.98 6.35 -3.43
CA TRP A 247 -13.75 5.82 -2.06
C TRP A 247 -13.24 6.91 -1.10
N THR A 248 -12.55 7.91 -1.65
CA THR A 248 -12.17 9.15 -0.98
C THR A 248 -13.38 9.89 -0.42
N GLU A 249 -14.47 10.01 -1.18
CA GLU A 249 -15.72 10.62 -0.72
C GLU A 249 -16.29 9.85 0.47
N ILE A 250 -16.38 8.53 0.39
CA ILE A 250 -16.90 7.68 1.48
C ILE A 250 -16.01 7.80 2.74
N GLU A 251 -14.69 7.71 2.59
CA GLU A 251 -13.75 7.81 3.72
C GLU A 251 -13.73 9.21 4.35
N CYS A 252 -13.91 10.26 3.55
CA CYS A 252 -13.96 11.64 4.02
C CYS A 252 -15.32 11.99 4.64
N GLN A 253 -16.42 11.42 4.14
CA GLN A 253 -17.75 11.57 4.75
C GLN A 253 -17.84 10.82 6.09
N ALA A 254 -17.20 9.65 6.19
CA ALA A 254 -17.21 8.84 7.41
C ALA A 254 -16.29 9.40 8.52
N ASN A 255 -15.23 10.13 8.16
CA ASN A 255 -14.27 10.66 9.12
C ASN A 255 -13.77 12.08 8.76
N PRO A 256 -14.07 13.10 9.57
CA PRO A 256 -13.59 14.47 9.38
C PRO A 256 -12.06 14.62 9.32
N ASP A 257 -11.29 13.75 10.00
CA ASP A 257 -9.83 13.79 9.93
C ASP A 257 -9.28 13.32 8.58
N ASN A 258 -10.00 12.41 7.91
CA ASN A 258 -9.70 12.00 6.53
C ASN A 258 -10.00 13.15 5.56
N LEU A 259 -11.14 13.82 5.71
CA LEU A 259 -11.49 15.00 4.92
C LEU A 259 -10.46 16.12 5.10
N LYS A 260 -10.04 16.37 6.34
CA LYS A 260 -8.99 17.35 6.65
C LYS A 260 -7.67 17.02 5.96
N SER A 261 -7.26 15.76 6.00
CA SER A 261 -6.03 15.28 5.36
C SER A 261 -6.13 15.39 3.83
N TYR A 262 -7.27 15.02 3.26
CA TYR A 262 -7.57 15.16 1.84
C TYR A 262 -7.45 16.61 1.36
N LEU A 263 -8.15 17.54 2.02
CA LEU A 263 -8.13 18.97 1.66
C LEU A 263 -6.73 19.56 1.75
N ARG A 264 -5.93 19.15 2.75
CA ARG A 264 -4.55 19.61 2.93
C ARG A 264 -3.62 19.17 1.81
N VAL A 265 -3.78 17.94 1.33
CA VAL A 265 -2.95 17.39 0.24
C VAL A 265 -3.36 17.98 -1.09
N LYS A 266 -4.67 18.13 -1.34
CA LYS A 266 -5.20 18.61 -2.62
C LYS A 266 -5.06 20.12 -2.81
N TYR A 267 -5.21 20.91 -1.75
CA TYR A 267 -5.20 22.37 -1.78
C TYR A 267 -4.07 22.94 -0.93
N ASP A 268 -2.84 22.82 -1.43
CA ASP A 268 -1.61 23.17 -0.70
C ASP A 268 -1.49 24.65 -0.28
N THR A 269 -2.23 25.56 -0.93
CA THR A 269 -2.26 26.98 -0.55
C THR A 269 -3.12 27.26 0.70
N LEU A 270 -4.03 26.36 1.07
CA LEU A 270 -4.87 26.52 2.26
C LEU A 270 -4.08 26.16 3.52
N ASN A 271 -4.03 27.08 4.49
CA ASN A 271 -3.27 26.86 5.71
C ASN A 271 -4.07 26.03 6.73
N TYR A 272 -3.42 25.67 7.84
CA TYR A 272 -4.05 24.86 8.89
C TYR A 272 -5.34 25.47 9.45
N PHE A 273 -5.39 26.79 9.61
CA PHE A 273 -6.56 27.49 10.14
C PHE A 273 -7.72 27.52 9.13
N ASP A 274 -7.41 27.75 7.85
CA ASP A 274 -8.38 27.71 6.74
C ASP A 274 -9.12 26.36 6.71
N ILE A 275 -8.35 25.26 6.70
CA ILE A 275 -8.89 23.91 6.63
C ILE A 275 -9.71 23.58 7.88
N ASN A 276 -9.25 23.93 9.08
CA ASN A 276 -10.04 23.65 10.29
C ASN A 276 -11.35 24.43 10.33
N ASN A 277 -11.36 25.68 9.87
CA ASN A 277 -12.59 26.48 9.80
C ASN A 277 -13.56 25.91 8.76
N MET A 278 -13.05 25.42 7.62
CA MET A 278 -13.86 24.67 6.65
C MET A 278 -14.47 23.42 7.28
N ILE A 279 -13.66 22.56 7.92
CA ILE A 279 -14.12 21.31 8.52
C ILE A 279 -15.19 21.59 9.59
N ARG A 280 -14.99 22.60 10.45
CA ARG A 280 -15.99 22.99 11.45
C ARG A 280 -17.32 23.34 10.81
N LEU A 281 -17.31 24.14 9.75
CA LEU A 281 -18.52 24.55 9.04
C LEU A 281 -19.21 23.37 8.35
N ILE A 282 -18.44 22.50 7.70
CA ILE A 282 -18.92 21.29 7.02
C ILE A 282 -19.58 20.33 8.01
N VAL A 283 -18.92 20.04 9.12
CA VAL A 283 -19.43 19.12 10.15
C VAL A 283 -20.66 19.71 10.85
N HIS A 284 -20.63 21.00 11.20
CA HIS A 284 -21.77 21.66 11.86
C HIS A 284 -23.04 21.64 11.01
N ASN A 285 -22.89 21.76 9.70
CA ASN A 285 -24.00 21.82 8.75
C ASN A 285 -24.23 20.49 8.01
N GLU A 286 -23.56 19.41 8.39
CA GLU A 286 -23.66 18.09 7.73
C GLU A 286 -23.51 18.14 6.20
N LEU A 287 -22.60 19.00 5.70
CA LEU A 287 -22.44 19.22 4.26
C LEU A 287 -21.73 18.03 3.59
N PRO A 288 -22.17 17.61 2.39
CA PRO A 288 -21.57 16.48 1.70
C PRO A 288 -20.15 16.78 1.18
N PHE A 289 -19.37 15.72 0.94
CA PHE A 289 -17.97 15.81 0.48
C PHE A 289 -17.79 16.65 -0.78
N ASN A 290 -18.68 16.52 -1.76
CA ASN A 290 -18.62 17.30 -3.00
C ASN A 290 -18.73 18.81 -2.74
N VAL A 291 -19.48 19.25 -1.73
CA VAL A 291 -19.54 20.64 -1.26
C VAL A 291 -18.21 21.03 -0.63
N ALA A 292 -17.64 20.20 0.24
CA ALA A 292 -16.33 20.43 0.84
C ALA A 292 -15.20 20.58 -0.20
N ASP A 293 -15.19 19.71 -1.22
CA ASP A 293 -14.23 19.74 -2.31
C ASP A 293 -14.39 21.00 -3.16
N LYS A 294 -15.64 21.35 -3.50
CA LYS A 294 -15.94 22.57 -4.26
C LYS A 294 -15.57 23.85 -3.50
N MET A 295 -15.83 23.89 -2.18
CA MET A 295 -15.39 24.98 -1.31
C MET A 295 -13.86 25.11 -1.34
N GLY A 296 -13.14 23.99 -1.18
CA GLY A 296 -11.67 23.98 -1.23
C GLY A 296 -11.14 24.52 -2.55
N SER A 297 -11.74 24.12 -3.67
CA SER A 297 -11.39 24.62 -5.00
C SER A 297 -11.57 26.13 -5.16
N LEU A 298 -12.68 26.70 -4.68
CA LEU A 298 -12.97 28.14 -4.76
C LEU A 298 -11.95 28.96 -3.95
N LEU A 299 -11.72 28.53 -2.70
CA LEU A 299 -10.81 29.21 -1.77
C LEU A 299 -9.35 29.09 -2.22
N TYR A 300 -8.97 27.92 -2.75
CA TYR A 300 -7.65 27.68 -3.33
C TYR A 300 -7.36 28.63 -4.50
N LYS A 301 -8.32 28.78 -5.43
CA LYS A 301 -8.18 29.67 -6.59
C LYS A 301 -7.99 31.13 -6.14
N MET A 302 -8.87 31.60 -5.26
CA MET A 302 -8.80 32.95 -4.71
C MET A 302 -7.45 33.24 -4.01
N LYS A 303 -6.96 32.29 -3.20
CA LYS A 303 -5.70 32.47 -2.46
C LYS A 303 -4.46 32.40 -3.36
N SER A 304 -4.51 31.55 -4.39
CA SER A 304 -3.46 31.46 -5.40
C SER A 304 -3.33 32.76 -6.19
N GLU A 305 -4.46 33.37 -6.58
CA GLU A 305 -4.47 34.64 -7.31
C GLU A 305 -4.04 35.83 -6.44
N ARG A 306 -4.46 35.89 -5.16
CA ARG A 306 -3.95 36.89 -4.21
C ARG A 306 -2.44 36.78 -4.04
N SER A 307 -1.92 35.55 -3.96
CA SER A 307 -0.48 35.29 -3.88
C SER A 307 0.26 35.72 -5.14
N PHE A 308 -0.34 35.51 -6.32
CA PHE A 308 0.19 35.96 -7.61
C PHE A 308 0.23 37.49 -7.70
N GLN A 309 -0.88 38.18 -7.37
CA GLN A 309 -0.96 39.65 -7.38
C GLN A 309 0.02 40.30 -6.39
N LEU A 310 0.23 39.70 -5.21
CA LEU A 310 1.22 40.17 -4.23
C LEU A 310 2.66 40.01 -4.76
N ARG A 311 2.94 38.94 -5.51
CA ARG A 311 4.24 38.74 -6.17
C ARG A 311 4.44 39.72 -7.33
N GLU A 312 3.41 39.98 -8.14
CA GLU A 312 3.47 40.98 -9.21
C GLU A 312 3.66 42.39 -8.68
N LYS A 313 2.96 42.78 -7.60
CA LYS A 313 3.15 44.07 -6.92
C LYS A 313 4.53 44.22 -6.31
N LYS A 314 5.14 43.15 -5.80
CA LYS A 314 6.55 43.16 -5.35
C LYS A 314 7.53 43.30 -6.52
N ASN A 315 7.22 42.69 -7.67
CA ASN A 315 8.07 42.77 -8.86
C ASN A 315 7.95 44.12 -9.60
N HIS A 316 6.80 44.80 -9.51
CA HIS A 316 6.56 46.14 -10.08
C HIS A 316 6.82 47.28 -9.08
N GLY A 317 6.92 46.97 -7.79
CA GLY A 317 7.16 47.92 -6.68
C GLY A 317 8.63 48.15 -6.33
N GLY A 318 9.55 47.88 -7.27
CA GLY A 318 10.98 48.17 -7.14
C GLY A 318 11.36 49.63 -7.50
N SER A 319 10.43 50.57 -7.40
CA SER A 319 10.71 52.01 -7.50
C SER A 319 9.65 52.78 -6.73
N ASN A 320 10.07 53.51 -5.70
CA ASN A 320 9.32 54.51 -4.91
C ASN A 320 8.43 54.03 -3.75
N TYR A 321 9.03 53.39 -2.74
CA TYR A 321 8.55 53.56 -1.35
C TYR A 321 9.75 53.79 -0.40
N GLU A 322 10.55 54.81 -0.69
CA GLU A 322 11.39 55.49 0.31
C GLU A 322 10.89 56.93 0.45
N GLU A 323 9.81 57.12 1.21
CA GLU A 323 9.56 58.39 1.91
C GLU A 323 8.37 58.17 2.87
N ASN A 324 8.66 58.31 4.17
CA ASN A 324 7.73 58.42 5.32
C ASN A 324 7.91 57.43 6.47
N PHE A 325 9.14 57.01 6.75
CA PHE A 325 9.51 56.59 8.12
C PHE A 325 10.88 57.13 8.56
N GLN A 326 11.22 58.36 8.15
CA GLN A 326 12.18 59.18 8.90
C GLN A 326 11.42 59.86 10.04
N ASN A 327 11.30 59.17 11.18
CA ASN A 327 11.34 59.76 12.52
C ASN A 327 10.89 58.72 13.55
N ARG A 328 11.82 57.88 14.01
CA ARG A 328 12.02 57.60 15.44
C ARG A 328 13.26 56.71 15.66
N VAL A 329 14.26 57.36 16.26
CA VAL A 329 15.20 56.82 17.25
C VAL A 329 16.30 55.87 16.75
N THR A 330 17.43 56.51 16.48
CA THR A 330 18.79 56.03 16.73
C THR A 330 18.97 55.46 18.15
N LEU A 331 19.34 54.17 18.29
CA LEU A 331 20.54 53.66 19.01
C LEU A 331 20.41 52.14 19.31
N ARG A 332 21.09 51.29 18.53
CA ARG A 332 22.26 50.48 18.93
C ARG A 332 22.47 49.31 17.96
N ARG A 333 23.70 49.25 17.47
CA ARG A 333 24.29 48.15 16.69
C ARG A 333 24.27 46.85 17.49
N THR A 334 23.77 45.78 16.87
CA THR A 334 24.32 44.43 16.99
C THR A 334 24.13 43.73 15.66
N ASN A 335 25.21 43.17 15.13
CA ASN A 335 25.22 42.34 13.94
C ASN A 335 24.35 41.09 14.16
N SER A 336 23.28 40.95 13.39
CA SER A 336 22.72 39.67 12.99
C SER A 336 22.19 39.83 11.57
N GLU A 337 22.59 38.92 10.69
CA GLU A 337 21.93 38.71 9.41
C GLU A 337 20.48 38.31 9.74
N ASP A 338 19.57 39.28 9.72
CA ASP A 338 18.15 39.00 9.83
C ASP A 338 17.74 38.24 8.57
N PRO A 339 17.25 36.99 8.67
CA PRO A 339 16.65 36.34 7.54
C PRO A 339 15.44 37.18 7.13
N VAL A 340 15.35 37.44 5.82
CA VAL A 340 14.17 37.95 5.12
C VAL A 340 12.92 37.61 5.91
N GLN A 341 12.31 38.62 6.56
CA GLN A 341 11.05 38.46 7.28
C GLN A 341 10.07 37.76 6.36
N SER A 342 9.83 36.48 6.63
CA SER A 342 8.72 35.73 6.08
C SER A 342 7.47 36.54 6.42
N VAL A 343 6.78 37.05 5.40
CA VAL A 343 5.46 37.62 5.57
C VAL A 343 4.65 36.61 6.38
N ASP A 344 4.29 36.97 7.61
CA ASP A 344 3.67 36.08 8.59
C ASP A 344 2.57 35.26 7.91
N GLU A 345 2.70 33.94 7.93
CA GLU A 345 1.69 32.98 7.44
C GLU A 345 0.30 33.25 8.06
N TYR A 346 0.26 33.91 9.22
CA TYR A 346 -0.96 34.37 9.88
C TYR A 346 -1.69 35.49 9.12
N SER A 347 -0.99 36.36 8.39
CA SER A 347 -1.57 37.46 7.61
C SER A 347 -2.25 37.02 6.31
N LEU A 348 -2.17 35.74 5.95
CA LEU A 348 -2.76 35.09 4.77
C LEU A 348 -3.93 34.15 5.09
N THR A 349 -4.39 34.11 6.35
CA THR A 349 -5.52 33.27 6.77
C THR A 349 -6.83 33.85 6.28
N LEU A 350 -7.71 32.98 5.76
CA LEU A 350 -9.02 33.36 5.28
C LEU A 350 -9.93 33.79 6.43
N LYS A 351 -10.72 34.83 6.19
CA LYS A 351 -11.77 35.25 7.12
C LYS A 351 -12.90 34.22 7.13
N LYS A 352 -13.56 34.05 8.28
CA LYS A 352 -14.73 33.17 8.39
C LYS A 352 -15.82 33.54 7.36
N ALA A 353 -16.01 34.83 7.07
CA ALA A 353 -16.94 35.32 6.04
C ALA A 353 -16.61 34.81 4.62
N GLU A 354 -15.33 34.64 4.28
CA GLU A 354 -14.88 34.11 2.99
C GLU A 354 -15.21 32.62 2.87
N ILE A 355 -14.99 31.87 3.95
CA ILE A 355 -15.31 30.45 4.03
C ILE A 355 -16.84 30.25 3.97
N ALA A 356 -17.60 31.10 4.66
CA ALA A 356 -19.06 31.11 4.62
C ALA A 356 -19.61 31.42 3.21
N ALA A 357 -19.02 32.40 2.53
CA ALA A 357 -19.36 32.73 1.15
C ALA A 357 -19.09 31.56 0.19
N ALA A 358 -17.93 30.91 0.32
CA ALA A 358 -17.59 29.74 -0.47
C ALA A 358 -18.56 28.56 -0.24
N ALA A 359 -19.00 28.35 1.00
CA ALA A 359 -19.98 27.31 1.34
C ALA A 359 -21.32 27.56 0.64
N LYS A 360 -21.86 28.79 0.71
CA LYS A 360 -23.11 29.15 0.02
C LYS A 360 -23.01 28.97 -1.50
N ILE A 361 -21.90 29.38 -2.11
CA ILE A 361 -21.68 29.21 -3.57
C ILE A 361 -21.58 27.73 -3.92
N ALA A 362 -20.85 26.93 -3.14
CA ALA A 362 -20.69 25.50 -3.39
C ALA A 362 -22.04 24.76 -3.29
N CYS A 363 -22.84 25.05 -2.27
CA CYS A 363 -24.20 24.49 -2.13
C CYS A 363 -25.10 24.92 -3.30
N ALA A 364 -25.09 26.20 -3.68
CA ALA A 364 -25.89 26.69 -4.81
C ALA A 364 -25.46 26.04 -6.14
N TYR A 365 -24.16 25.90 -6.39
CA TYR A 365 -23.61 25.29 -7.59
C TYR A 365 -23.97 23.80 -7.71
N LEU A 366 -23.97 23.09 -6.58
CA LEU A 366 -24.27 21.65 -6.53
C LEU A 366 -25.76 21.36 -6.34
N GLY A 367 -26.61 22.39 -6.26
CA GLY A 367 -28.05 22.25 -6.09
C GLY A 367 -28.45 21.65 -4.74
N VAL A 368 -27.65 21.86 -3.69
CA VAL A 368 -27.94 21.40 -2.32
C VAL A 368 -28.84 22.44 -1.62
N PRO A 369 -30.13 22.14 -1.38
CA PRO A 369 -31.08 23.09 -0.82
C PRO A 369 -31.00 23.06 0.71
N GLN A 370 -29.94 23.63 1.27
CA GLN A 370 -29.74 23.70 2.72
C GLN A 370 -29.39 25.13 3.14
N GLU A 371 -30.11 25.65 4.13
CA GLU A 371 -29.71 26.89 4.81
C GLU A 371 -28.51 26.59 5.70
N ILE A 372 -27.39 27.24 5.42
CA ILE A 372 -26.13 27.04 6.15
C ILE A 372 -26.15 27.99 7.36
N GLU A 373 -25.97 27.43 8.55
CA GLU A 373 -25.77 28.17 9.78
C GLU A 373 -24.30 28.58 9.93
N PHE A 374 -24.09 29.83 10.33
CA PHE A 374 -22.76 30.42 10.55
C PHE A 374 -22.66 30.99 11.96
N ASP A 375 -21.42 31.20 12.42
CA ASP A 375 -21.17 31.85 13.71
C ASP A 375 -21.81 33.26 13.76
N LYS A 376 -22.38 33.62 14.91
CA LYS A 376 -23.09 34.89 15.14
C LYS A 376 -22.19 36.15 15.00
N ASP A 377 -20.88 35.97 14.92
CA ASP A 377 -19.89 37.04 14.76
C ASP A 377 -19.65 37.43 13.29
N ILE A 378 -20.35 36.81 12.33
CA ILE A 378 -20.19 37.06 10.88
C ILE A 378 -21.38 37.87 10.36
N SER A 379 -21.11 38.98 9.65
CA SER A 379 -22.18 39.78 9.05
C SER A 379 -22.60 39.27 7.67
N ASP A 380 -23.90 39.25 7.39
CA ASP A 380 -24.43 38.86 6.06
C ASP A 380 -23.92 39.78 4.93
N ALA A 381 -23.68 41.05 5.24
CA ALA A 381 -23.12 42.02 4.29
C ALA A 381 -21.70 41.65 3.85
N GLU A 382 -20.87 41.13 4.77
CA GLU A 382 -19.53 40.65 4.44
C GLU A 382 -19.57 39.35 3.63
N ILE A 383 -20.49 38.43 3.96
CA ILE A 383 -20.67 37.19 3.19
C ILE A 383 -21.05 37.53 1.74
N LEU A 384 -22.02 38.43 1.52
CA LEU A 384 -22.44 38.86 0.18
C LEU A 384 -21.29 39.50 -0.60
N LYS A 385 -20.50 40.35 0.04
CA LYS A 385 -19.31 40.94 -0.58
C LYS A 385 -18.35 39.86 -1.09
N TYR A 386 -18.02 38.88 -0.25
CA TYR A 386 -17.08 37.83 -0.63
C TYR A 386 -17.67 36.83 -1.64
N GLN A 387 -18.99 36.66 -1.68
CA GLN A 387 -19.64 35.89 -2.75
C GLN A 387 -19.45 36.55 -4.12
N HIS A 388 -19.57 37.88 -4.19
CA HIS A 388 -19.29 38.62 -5.41
C HIS A 388 -17.81 38.52 -5.80
N GLU A 389 -16.88 38.60 -4.84
CA GLU A 389 -15.45 38.39 -5.12
C GLU A 389 -15.22 36.99 -5.69
N LEU A 390 -15.71 35.93 -5.03
CA LEU A 390 -15.51 34.53 -5.43
C LEU A 390 -16.15 34.14 -6.77
N THR A 391 -17.22 34.84 -7.20
CA THR A 391 -17.88 34.58 -8.48
C THR A 391 -17.31 35.38 -9.66
N ASN A 392 -16.48 36.41 -9.39
CA ASN A 392 -15.86 37.25 -10.41
C ASN A 392 -14.48 36.73 -10.90
N PHE A 393 -14.10 35.49 -10.54
CA PHE A 393 -12.82 34.87 -10.91
C PHE A 393 -12.94 33.72 -11.89
#